data_AF-A0A5E4INN7-F1
#
_entry.id   AF-A0A5E4INN7-F1
#
_cell.length_a   1.000
_cell.length_b   1.000
_cell.length_c   1.000
_cell.angle_alpha   90.00
_cell.angle_beta   90.00
_cell.angle_gamma   90.00
#
_symmetry.space_group_name_H-M   'P 1'
#
loop_
_entity.id
_entity.type
_entity.pdbx_description
1 polymer ?
#
loop_
_entity_poly.entity_id
_entity_poly.type
_entity_poly.pdbx_seq_one_letter_code
_entity_poly.pdbx_strand_id
1 'polypeptide(L)'
;MSHLIIKNCRIFTSKGLSSLTKLECENGFITQKTRETDSDSTYDLKGAIIIPGAIDVHVHFRDPGATQKEDFTTGSSAALAGGYTSIIDMPNNPIPTITFEALREKRAIAAHKSVCDYSFHFGATADNMAEVKKVSPPSVKLYLAHSTGELGINDYKKFQKVLSALSEETIACVHAEDFDILKKNEGKKTHSQKRPKEAGITGARKVCEIATKLGTRAHISHISTSEEADIVRASKNCSCETAPHYLFLSSKNEKELKGMDAVNPALRSEPDRLALWKSLQSGKIDCIASDHAPHLPKEKQEGAAGFPGVEHQLPLLLNEVNKKNLTLEQVVSLTSLNPSKLFGLREKGDLTFGKHADFTVIDLREEWKITADESKSKCKWTPYEGWSVKGRVKKVFLRGELVFDEGEILASNGSGKELSRNNLTRS
;
A
#
# COMPACT_ATOMS: atom_id res chain seq x y z
N MET A 1 27.91 -2.43 -8.71
CA MET A 1 27.90 -3.74 -8.04
C MET A 1 28.35 -4.78 -9.04
N SER A 2 29.15 -5.74 -8.59
CA SER A 2 29.43 -6.98 -9.33
C SER A 2 28.13 -7.69 -9.69
N HIS A 3 28.17 -8.46 -10.77
CA HIS A 3 27.06 -9.33 -11.19
C HIS A 3 26.74 -10.35 -10.07
N LEU A 4 25.46 -10.47 -9.70
CA LEU A 4 24.94 -11.37 -8.66
C LEU A 4 24.03 -12.42 -9.29
N ILE A 5 24.27 -13.68 -8.97
CA ILE A 5 23.45 -14.82 -9.40
C ILE A 5 22.76 -15.44 -8.19
N ILE A 6 21.43 -15.39 -8.18
CA ILE A 6 20.59 -16.10 -7.22
C ILE A 6 20.27 -17.47 -7.80
N LYS A 7 20.73 -18.56 -7.18
CA LYS A 7 20.57 -19.93 -7.69
C LYS A 7 19.64 -20.77 -6.81
N ASN A 8 19.14 -21.87 -7.39
CA ASN A 8 18.28 -22.86 -6.75
C ASN A 8 17.06 -22.22 -6.08
N CYS A 9 16.26 -21.48 -6.83
CA CYS A 9 15.04 -20.85 -6.32
C CYS A 9 13.81 -21.29 -7.11
N ARG A 10 12.63 -21.17 -6.48
CA ARG A 10 11.33 -21.34 -7.15
C ARG A 10 10.71 -19.96 -7.31
N ILE A 11 10.70 -19.47 -8.55
CA ILE A 11 10.31 -18.10 -8.85
C ILE A 11 8.83 -18.05 -9.19
N PHE A 12 8.03 -17.39 -8.38
CA PHE A 12 6.62 -17.14 -8.67
C PHE A 12 6.43 -15.72 -9.19
N THR A 13 5.72 -15.61 -10.31
CA THR A 13 5.33 -14.33 -10.91
C THR A 13 3.81 -14.23 -10.95
N SER A 14 3.26 -13.14 -11.49
CA SER A 14 1.82 -13.05 -11.75
C SER A 14 1.31 -14.10 -12.76
N LYS A 15 2.20 -14.78 -13.48
CA LYS A 15 1.88 -15.84 -14.46
C LYS A 15 2.03 -17.25 -13.89
N GLY A 16 2.35 -17.38 -12.60
CA GLY A 16 2.62 -18.66 -11.96
C GLY A 16 4.10 -18.93 -11.72
N LEU A 17 4.37 -20.19 -11.40
CA LEU A 17 5.73 -20.71 -11.24
C LEU A 17 6.48 -20.61 -12.57
N SER A 18 7.59 -19.88 -12.56
CA SER A 18 8.51 -19.79 -13.69
C SER A 18 9.26 -21.11 -13.89
N SER A 19 9.66 -21.40 -15.13
CA SER A 19 10.61 -22.46 -15.44
C SER A 19 12.04 -22.09 -15.02
N LEU A 20 12.31 -20.80 -14.77
CA LEU A 20 13.59 -20.32 -14.30
C LEU A 20 13.79 -20.73 -12.84
N THR A 21 14.99 -21.25 -12.56
CA THR A 21 15.43 -21.61 -11.20
C THR A 21 16.56 -20.71 -10.69
N LYS A 22 16.91 -19.68 -11.47
CA LYS A 22 17.90 -18.66 -11.14
C LYS A 22 17.47 -17.26 -11.57
N LEU A 23 17.94 -16.25 -10.86
CA LEU A 23 17.89 -14.84 -11.26
C LEU A 23 19.31 -14.28 -11.37
N GLU A 24 19.53 -13.47 -12.40
CA GLU A 24 20.78 -12.76 -12.60
C GLU A 24 20.52 -11.27 -12.43
N CYS A 25 21.38 -10.62 -11.68
CA CYS A 25 21.24 -9.22 -11.30
C CYS A 25 22.54 -8.47 -11.61
N GLU A 26 22.44 -7.35 -12.32
CA GLU A 26 23.57 -6.47 -12.61
C GLU A 26 23.15 -5.02 -12.39
N ASN A 27 23.97 -4.27 -11.65
CA ASN A 27 23.69 -2.86 -11.33
C ASN A 27 22.28 -2.60 -10.77
N GLY A 28 21.74 -3.58 -10.05
CA GLY A 28 20.42 -3.52 -9.41
C GLY A 28 19.23 -3.88 -10.31
N PHE A 29 19.48 -4.33 -11.53
CA PHE A 29 18.45 -4.77 -12.47
C PHE A 29 18.53 -6.26 -12.75
N ILE A 30 17.38 -6.89 -13.01
CA ILE A 30 17.28 -8.26 -13.51
C ILE A 30 17.81 -8.30 -14.95
N THR A 31 18.79 -9.15 -15.20
CA THR A 31 19.44 -9.35 -16.50
C THR A 31 19.25 -10.78 -17.03
N GLN A 32 19.68 -11.00 -18.26
CA GLN A 32 19.83 -12.33 -18.85
C GLN A 32 21.22 -12.39 -19.48
N LYS A 33 22.23 -12.79 -18.72
CA LYS A 33 23.51 -13.19 -19.28
C LYS A 33 23.46 -14.67 -19.66
N THR A 34 24.18 -15.00 -20.71
CA THR A 34 24.26 -16.37 -21.25
C THR A 34 25.43 -17.17 -20.66
N ARG A 35 26.35 -16.54 -19.92
CA ARG A 35 27.50 -17.20 -19.30
C ARG A 35 27.79 -16.67 -17.90
N GLU A 36 27.96 -17.60 -16.97
CA GLU A 36 28.49 -17.38 -15.63
C GLU A 36 30.01 -17.34 -15.69
N THR A 37 30.62 -16.49 -14.87
CA THR A 37 32.07 -16.32 -14.77
C THR A 37 32.51 -16.43 -13.31
N ASP A 38 33.78 -16.77 -13.07
CA ASP A 38 34.32 -16.93 -11.71
C ASP A 38 34.31 -15.62 -10.89
N SER A 39 34.10 -14.47 -11.54
CA SER A 39 33.94 -13.17 -10.87
C SER A 39 32.53 -12.88 -10.36
N ASP A 40 31.56 -13.75 -10.64
CA ASP A 40 30.17 -13.54 -10.26
C ASP A 40 29.92 -13.90 -8.80
N SER A 41 29.29 -12.98 -8.07
CA SER A 41 28.80 -13.29 -6.71
C SER A 41 27.61 -14.24 -6.82
N THR A 42 27.59 -15.32 -6.05
CA THR A 42 26.48 -16.29 -6.07
C THR A 42 25.80 -16.35 -4.70
N TYR A 43 24.47 -16.38 -4.70
CA TYR A 43 23.65 -16.61 -3.52
C TYR A 43 22.73 -17.82 -3.75
N ASP A 44 22.91 -18.88 -2.96
CA ASP A 44 22.12 -20.10 -3.08
C ASP A 44 20.90 -20.06 -2.15
N LEU A 45 19.70 -20.10 -2.73
CA LEU A 45 18.43 -20.10 -2.00
C LEU A 45 17.92 -21.50 -1.63
N LYS A 46 18.64 -22.58 -1.96
CA LYS A 46 18.38 -23.96 -1.50
C LYS A 46 16.93 -24.43 -1.70
N GLY A 47 16.32 -24.03 -2.81
CA GLY A 47 14.94 -24.35 -3.21
C GLY A 47 13.86 -23.42 -2.63
N ALA A 48 14.24 -22.33 -1.97
CA ALA A 48 13.30 -21.36 -1.41
C ALA A 48 12.43 -20.70 -2.49
N ILE A 49 11.26 -20.24 -2.07
CA ILE A 49 10.30 -19.56 -2.95
C ILE A 49 10.67 -18.09 -2.97
N ILE A 50 10.68 -17.49 -4.16
CA ILE A 50 10.78 -16.05 -4.32
C ILE A 50 9.58 -15.50 -5.08
N ILE A 51 9.16 -14.30 -4.68
CA ILE A 51 8.13 -13.49 -5.35
C ILE A 51 8.67 -12.08 -5.58
N PRO A 52 8.16 -11.30 -6.55
CA PRO A 52 8.52 -9.90 -6.69
C PRO A 52 8.31 -9.15 -5.36
N GLY A 53 9.20 -8.18 -5.08
CA GLY A 53 9.03 -7.30 -3.93
C GLY A 53 7.67 -6.61 -4.00
N ALA A 54 6.96 -6.60 -2.87
CA ALA A 54 5.64 -5.98 -2.82
C ALA A 54 5.76 -4.45 -2.82
N ILE A 55 4.70 -3.79 -3.29
CA ILE A 55 4.57 -2.34 -3.39
C ILE A 55 3.34 -1.93 -2.58
N ASP A 56 3.54 -1.11 -1.56
CA ASP A 56 2.43 -0.54 -0.79
C ASP A 56 2.12 0.86 -1.28
N VAL A 57 0.98 1.04 -1.92
CA VAL A 57 0.60 2.33 -2.51
C VAL A 57 -0.10 3.24 -1.50
N HIS A 58 -0.25 2.82 -0.24
CA HIS A 58 -0.99 3.60 0.76
C HIS A 58 -0.37 3.43 2.15
N VAL A 59 0.58 4.29 2.48
CA VAL A 59 1.15 4.36 3.84
C VAL A 59 1.15 5.79 4.37
N HIS A 60 1.20 5.90 5.70
CA HIS A 60 1.28 7.15 6.45
C HIS A 60 2.43 7.06 7.48
N PHE A 61 3.65 7.34 7.06
CA PHE A 61 4.83 7.27 7.93
C PHE A 61 4.97 8.45 8.89
N ARG A 62 4.02 9.40 8.91
CA ARG A 62 3.91 10.48 9.92
C ARG A 62 5.09 11.45 9.99
N ASP A 63 5.97 11.42 8.99
CA ASP A 63 7.17 12.25 8.89
C ASP A 63 7.07 13.19 7.68
N PRO A 64 7.13 14.53 7.86
CA PRO A 64 7.40 15.26 9.11
C PRO A 64 6.17 15.47 10.01
N GLY A 65 6.44 15.74 11.29
CA GLY A 65 5.48 16.33 12.22
C GLY A 65 4.89 15.40 13.30
N ALA A 66 4.92 14.08 13.12
CA ALA A 66 4.43 13.12 14.13
C ALA A 66 5.33 11.88 14.25
N THR A 67 6.65 12.11 14.24
CA THR A 67 7.68 11.05 14.22
C THR A 67 7.69 10.14 15.44
N GLN A 68 7.02 10.51 16.53
CA GLN A 68 6.81 9.65 17.69
C GLN A 68 5.88 8.46 17.38
N LYS A 69 5.01 8.59 16.37
CA LYS A 69 4.08 7.53 15.95
C LYS A 69 4.74 6.54 14.99
N GLU A 70 5.47 7.09 14.02
CA GLU A 70 6.25 6.38 12.99
C GLU A 70 7.14 7.42 12.30
N ASP A 71 8.26 7.01 11.73
CA ASP A 71 9.04 7.85 10.81
C ASP A 71 9.49 7.06 9.57
N PHE A 72 10.15 7.71 8.60
CA PHE A 72 10.59 7.01 7.39
C PHE A 72 11.52 5.83 7.68
N THR A 73 12.34 5.87 8.73
CA THR A 73 13.26 4.76 9.04
C THR A 73 12.50 3.56 9.57
N THR A 74 11.64 3.74 10.56
CA THR A 74 10.90 2.63 11.19
C THR A 74 9.77 2.12 10.28
N GLY A 75 9.06 3.01 9.59
CA GLY A 75 8.01 2.64 8.64
C GLY A 75 8.53 1.86 7.43
N SER A 76 9.65 2.29 6.83
CA SER A 76 10.25 1.54 5.71
C SER A 76 10.95 0.26 6.17
N SER A 77 11.43 0.20 7.42
CA SER A 77 11.92 -1.04 8.03
C SER A 77 10.79 -2.05 8.22
N ALA A 78 9.61 -1.60 8.66
CA ALA A 78 8.40 -2.43 8.75
C ALA A 78 7.94 -2.90 7.37
N ALA A 79 8.08 -2.05 6.34
CA ALA A 79 7.82 -2.43 4.96
C ALA A 79 8.75 -3.57 4.51
N LEU A 80 10.07 -3.44 4.69
CA LEU A 80 11.03 -4.50 4.36
C LEU A 80 10.74 -5.79 5.13
N ALA A 81 10.51 -5.72 6.44
CA ALA A 81 10.16 -6.90 7.25
C ALA A 81 8.86 -7.60 6.75
N GLY A 82 7.92 -6.82 6.20
CA GLY A 82 6.71 -7.32 5.55
C GLY A 82 6.87 -7.78 4.11
N GLY A 83 8.08 -7.73 3.52
CA GLY A 83 8.32 -8.13 2.13
C GLY A 83 8.03 -7.04 1.08
N TYR A 84 7.89 -5.79 1.51
CA TYR A 84 7.65 -4.62 0.66
C TYR A 84 8.95 -3.89 0.35
N THR A 85 9.29 -3.80 -0.94
CA THR A 85 10.49 -3.09 -1.41
C THR A 85 10.21 -1.68 -1.86
N SER A 86 8.94 -1.28 -1.95
CA SER A 86 8.54 0.07 -2.36
C SER A 86 7.26 0.52 -1.67
N ILE A 87 7.19 1.82 -1.36
CA ILE A 87 6.00 2.45 -0.76
C ILE A 87 5.60 3.74 -1.49
N ILE A 88 4.35 4.18 -1.33
CA ILE A 88 3.89 5.52 -1.68
C ILE A 88 3.24 6.16 -0.45
N ASP A 89 3.89 7.21 0.07
CA ASP A 89 3.45 7.86 1.31
C ASP A 89 2.42 8.97 1.06
N MET A 90 1.40 9.01 1.92
CA MET A 90 0.26 9.91 1.83
C MET A 90 0.58 11.34 2.32
N PRO A 91 -0.15 12.37 1.85
CA PRO A 91 0.20 13.76 2.10
C PRO A 91 -0.37 14.34 3.41
N ASN A 92 -1.09 13.58 4.23
CA ASN A 92 -1.82 14.06 5.42
C ASN A 92 -1.04 13.88 6.73
N ASN A 93 0.28 14.03 6.68
CA ASN A 93 1.06 14.23 7.90
C ASN A 93 0.67 15.57 8.56
N PRO A 94 0.97 15.81 9.85
CA PRO A 94 0.63 17.09 10.50
C PRO A 94 1.12 18.32 9.74
N ILE A 95 2.25 18.18 9.04
CA ILE A 95 2.66 19.10 7.98
C ILE A 95 2.21 18.48 6.65
N PRO A 96 1.09 18.93 6.06
CA PRO A 96 0.54 18.31 4.88
C PRO A 96 1.38 18.59 3.63
N THR A 97 1.55 17.59 2.79
CA THR A 97 2.30 17.68 1.53
C THR A 97 1.42 18.28 0.40
N ILE A 98 0.99 19.53 0.59
CA ILE A 98 0.09 20.27 -0.31
C ILE A 98 0.75 21.47 -1.02
N THR A 99 2.02 21.73 -0.73
CA THR A 99 2.84 22.75 -1.40
C THR A 99 4.12 22.14 -1.94
N PHE A 100 4.73 22.76 -2.94
CA PHE A 100 6.03 22.37 -3.47
C PHE A 100 7.10 22.32 -2.37
N GLU A 101 7.07 23.27 -1.43
CA GLU A 101 8.03 23.33 -0.34
C GLU A 101 7.87 22.16 0.63
N ALA A 102 6.63 21.83 1.03
CA ALA A 102 6.38 20.68 1.89
C ALA A 102 6.80 19.35 1.22
N LEU A 103 6.61 19.22 -0.10
CA LEU A 103 7.11 18.07 -0.84
C LEU A 103 8.64 18.02 -0.87
N ARG A 104 9.30 19.17 -1.08
CA ARG A 104 10.77 19.27 -1.08
C ARG A 104 11.35 18.86 0.27
N GLU A 105 10.77 19.35 1.36
CA GLU A 105 11.18 18.98 2.72
C GLU A 105 11.02 17.48 2.95
N LYS A 106 9.84 16.92 2.63
CA LYS A 106 9.56 15.50 2.80
C LYS A 106 10.50 14.60 2.00
N ARG A 107 10.83 14.99 0.77
CA ARG A 107 11.85 14.32 -0.07
C ARG A 107 13.21 14.29 0.60
N ALA A 108 13.66 15.42 1.16
CA ALA A 108 14.94 15.50 1.85
C ALA A 108 14.97 14.58 3.08
N ILE A 109 13.89 14.56 3.87
CA ILE A 109 13.77 13.68 5.03
C ILE A 109 13.82 12.21 4.61
N ALA A 110 13.01 11.80 3.64
CA ALA A 110 12.96 10.42 3.18
C ALA A 110 14.30 9.96 2.59
N ALA A 111 15.02 10.83 1.86
CA ALA A 111 16.33 10.54 1.28
C ALA A 111 17.39 10.21 2.34
N HIS A 112 17.25 10.73 3.56
CA HIS A 112 18.17 10.45 4.67
C HIS A 112 17.73 9.28 5.55
N LYS A 113 16.45 8.87 5.49
CA LYS A 113 15.86 7.95 6.48
C LYS A 113 15.36 6.63 5.90
N SER A 114 14.79 6.64 4.70
CA SER A 114 14.11 5.47 4.15
C SER A 114 15.11 4.36 3.83
N VAL A 115 14.76 3.12 4.17
CA VAL A 115 15.54 1.91 3.87
C VAL A 115 14.95 1.09 2.71
N CYS A 116 13.75 1.44 2.24
CA CYS A 116 13.16 0.93 1.00
C CYS A 116 12.85 2.06 0.03
N ASP A 117 12.51 1.72 -1.22
CA ASP A 117 12.19 2.73 -2.23
C ASP A 117 10.85 3.38 -1.97
N TYR A 118 10.72 4.64 -2.37
CA TYR A 118 9.57 5.44 -1.97
C TYR A 118 9.10 6.38 -3.07
N SER A 119 7.84 6.73 -3.02
CA SER A 119 7.26 7.84 -3.77
C SER A 119 6.23 8.57 -2.88
N PHE A 120 5.61 9.62 -3.41
CA PHE A 120 4.67 10.43 -2.65
C PHE A 120 3.39 10.67 -3.45
N HIS A 121 2.26 10.54 -2.76
CA HIS A 121 1.05 11.23 -3.20
C HIS A 121 1.16 12.70 -2.80
N PHE A 122 0.77 13.60 -3.71
CA PHE A 122 0.64 15.02 -3.39
C PHE A 122 -0.79 15.34 -2.94
N GLY A 123 -0.97 16.15 -1.92
CA GLY A 123 -2.30 16.54 -1.48
C GLY A 123 -2.92 17.56 -2.43
N ALA A 124 -4.13 17.30 -2.90
CA ALA A 124 -4.89 18.25 -3.71
C ALA A 124 -6.15 18.69 -2.95
N THR A 125 -6.44 19.98 -3.03
CA THR A 125 -7.57 20.67 -2.40
C THR A 125 -8.23 21.57 -3.44
N ALA A 126 -9.35 22.19 -3.10
CA ALA A 126 -9.98 23.18 -3.99
C ALA A 126 -9.09 24.41 -4.24
N ASP A 127 -8.17 24.71 -3.33
CA ASP A 127 -7.50 26.01 -3.23
C ASP A 127 -6.00 25.97 -3.59
N ASN A 128 -5.39 24.78 -3.73
CA ASN A 128 -3.96 24.63 -4.00
C ASN A 128 -3.61 24.15 -5.44
N MET A 129 -4.53 24.29 -6.40
CA MET A 129 -4.28 23.78 -7.76
C MET A 129 -3.08 24.42 -8.49
N ALA A 130 -2.65 25.61 -8.07
CA ALA A 130 -1.40 26.21 -8.56
C ALA A 130 -0.17 25.39 -8.13
N GLU A 131 -0.15 24.90 -6.89
CA GLU A 131 0.93 24.03 -6.38
C GLU A 131 0.90 22.67 -7.07
N VAL A 132 -0.29 22.09 -7.30
CA VAL A 132 -0.44 20.83 -8.06
C VAL A 132 0.15 20.97 -9.46
N LYS A 133 -0.11 22.08 -10.16
CA LYS A 133 0.46 22.35 -11.49
C LYS A 133 1.97 22.56 -11.46
N LYS A 134 2.49 23.24 -10.42
CA LYS A 134 3.93 23.47 -10.24
C LYS A 134 4.69 22.17 -10.03
N VAL A 135 4.13 21.24 -9.26
CA VAL A 135 4.74 19.94 -8.95
C VAL A 135 4.54 18.95 -10.09
N SER A 136 3.39 19.02 -10.79
CA SER A 136 2.94 18.01 -11.75
C SER A 136 3.05 16.58 -11.18
N PRO A 137 2.46 16.30 -10.00
CA PRO A 137 2.67 15.05 -9.31
C PRO A 137 2.03 13.91 -10.08
N PRO A 138 2.62 12.72 -10.08
CA PRO A 138 2.10 11.63 -10.88
C PRO A 138 0.82 11.01 -10.25
N SER A 139 0.58 11.28 -8.96
CA SER A 139 -0.70 11.04 -8.30
C SER A 139 -0.97 12.09 -7.24
N VAL A 140 -2.24 12.43 -7.08
CA VAL A 140 -2.74 13.25 -5.98
C VAL A 140 -3.62 12.43 -5.04
N LYS A 141 -3.71 12.83 -3.77
CA LYS A 141 -4.70 12.31 -2.83
C LYS A 141 -5.74 13.39 -2.53
N LEU A 142 -7.01 13.01 -2.63
CA LEU A 142 -8.21 13.82 -2.40
C LEU A 142 -9.05 13.17 -1.30
N TYR A 143 -9.61 13.97 -0.42
CA TYR A 143 -10.45 13.48 0.69
C TYR A 143 -11.85 14.07 0.58
N LEU A 144 -12.88 13.22 0.45
CA LEU A 144 -14.28 13.67 0.42
C LEU A 144 -14.93 13.77 1.81
N ALA A 145 -14.14 13.57 2.87
CA ALA A 145 -14.60 13.57 4.26
C ALA A 145 -14.06 14.77 5.06
N HIS A 146 -14.92 15.34 5.91
CA HIS A 146 -14.58 16.48 6.80
C HIS A 146 -13.49 16.16 7.83
N SER A 147 -13.33 14.88 8.18
CA SER A 147 -12.38 14.41 9.20
C SER A 147 -10.91 14.63 8.82
N THR A 148 -10.64 15.24 7.66
CA THR A 148 -9.30 15.53 7.14
C THR A 148 -8.92 17.01 7.19
N GLY A 149 -9.74 17.85 7.83
CA GLY A 149 -9.45 19.27 8.03
C GLY A 149 -9.30 20.02 6.71
N GLU A 150 -8.21 20.77 6.56
CA GLU A 150 -7.90 21.59 5.38
C GLU A 150 -7.78 20.79 4.07
N LEU A 151 -7.61 19.47 4.16
CA LEU A 151 -7.52 18.58 2.99
C LEU A 151 -8.90 18.16 2.44
N GLY A 152 -9.97 18.41 3.20
CA GLY A 152 -11.31 17.94 2.87
C GLY A 152 -11.96 18.75 1.75
N ILE A 153 -12.50 18.05 0.74
CA ILE A 153 -13.36 18.61 -0.29
C ILE A 153 -14.80 18.17 -0.01
N ASN A 154 -15.56 19.07 0.60
CA ASN A 154 -16.93 18.81 1.06
C ASN A 154 -18.03 19.14 0.02
N ASP A 155 -17.67 19.25 -1.26
CA ASP A 155 -18.60 19.58 -2.34
C ASP A 155 -18.15 18.90 -3.65
N TYR A 156 -19.05 18.10 -4.24
CA TYR A 156 -18.78 17.40 -5.50
C TYR A 156 -18.52 18.34 -6.69
N LYS A 157 -19.04 19.57 -6.70
CA LYS A 157 -18.69 20.58 -7.72
C LYS A 157 -17.25 21.04 -7.58
N LYS A 158 -16.78 21.26 -6.34
CA LYS A 158 -15.37 21.58 -6.07
C LYS A 158 -14.48 20.40 -6.45
N PHE A 159 -14.86 19.17 -6.07
CA PHE A 159 -14.16 17.95 -6.46
C PHE A 159 -14.08 17.81 -7.98
N GLN A 160 -15.19 18.00 -8.69
CA GLN A 160 -15.22 17.97 -10.16
C GLN A 160 -14.28 19.02 -10.76
N LYS A 161 -14.25 20.25 -10.22
CA LYS A 161 -13.33 21.30 -10.66
C LYS A 161 -11.87 20.89 -10.47
N VAL A 162 -11.52 20.35 -9.30
CA VAL A 162 -10.17 19.85 -9.02
C VAL A 162 -9.79 18.73 -9.99
N LEU A 163 -10.65 17.72 -10.14
CA LEU A 163 -10.41 16.59 -11.02
C LEU A 163 -10.24 17.01 -12.48
N SER A 164 -11.03 17.97 -12.96
CA SER A 164 -10.93 18.52 -14.32
C SER A 164 -9.65 19.33 -14.58
N ALA A 165 -8.97 19.77 -13.53
CA ALA A 165 -7.74 20.55 -13.63
C ALA A 165 -6.47 19.69 -13.52
N LEU A 166 -6.60 18.39 -13.25
CA LEU A 166 -5.48 17.44 -13.25
C LEU A 166 -5.07 17.10 -14.68
N SER A 167 -3.78 16.79 -14.89
CA SER A 167 -3.32 16.25 -16.16
C SER A 167 -3.86 14.83 -16.37
N GLU A 168 -3.98 14.39 -17.62
CA GLU A 168 -4.43 13.02 -17.95
C GLU A 168 -3.53 11.93 -17.33
N GLU A 169 -2.24 12.25 -17.15
CA GLU A 169 -1.24 11.36 -16.58
C GLU A 169 -1.29 11.30 -15.04
N THR A 170 -1.95 12.24 -14.39
CA THR A 170 -2.13 12.26 -12.94
C THR A 170 -3.24 11.31 -12.51
N ILE A 171 -3.00 10.52 -11.47
CA ILE A 171 -4.03 9.64 -10.87
C ILE A 171 -4.60 10.32 -9.64
N ALA A 172 -5.92 10.49 -9.60
CA ALA A 172 -6.64 10.98 -8.43
C ALA A 172 -6.95 9.83 -7.47
N CYS A 173 -6.17 9.68 -6.39
CA CYS A 173 -6.47 8.74 -5.31
C CYS A 173 -7.51 9.39 -4.38
N VAL A 174 -8.60 8.72 -4.07
CA VAL A 174 -9.73 9.34 -3.36
C VAL A 174 -10.15 8.52 -2.15
N HIS A 175 -10.10 9.14 -0.97
CA HIS A 175 -10.86 8.66 0.19
C HIS A 175 -12.33 9.05 0.00
N ALA A 176 -13.16 8.08 -0.36
CA ALA A 176 -14.48 8.32 -0.94
C ALA A 176 -15.64 8.06 0.03
N GLU A 177 -15.69 8.76 1.16
CA GLU A 177 -16.87 8.78 2.04
C GLU A 177 -17.67 10.07 1.84
N ASP A 178 -18.98 9.96 1.62
CA ASP A 178 -19.87 11.10 1.38
C ASP A 178 -20.01 12.03 2.59
N PHE A 179 -19.67 13.31 2.40
CA PHE A 179 -19.66 14.33 3.45
C PHE A 179 -21.01 14.51 4.15
N ASP A 180 -22.12 14.58 3.40
CA ASP A 180 -23.44 14.87 3.98
C ASP A 180 -23.95 13.70 4.82
N ILE A 181 -23.69 12.47 4.36
CA ILE A 181 -24.01 11.26 5.13
C ILE A 181 -23.17 11.22 6.42
N LEU A 182 -21.87 11.52 6.36
CA LEU A 182 -21.04 11.56 7.57
C LEU A 182 -21.53 12.62 8.56
N LYS A 183 -21.80 13.85 8.08
CA LYS A 183 -22.29 14.95 8.92
C LYS A 183 -23.60 14.61 9.61
N LYS A 184 -24.54 13.98 8.90
CA LYS A 184 -25.83 13.52 9.47
C LYS A 184 -25.64 12.49 10.61
N ASN A 185 -24.52 11.78 10.64
CA ASN A 185 -24.26 10.71 11.59
C ASN A 185 -23.20 11.05 12.66
N GLU A 186 -22.67 12.27 12.70
CA GLU A 186 -21.60 12.66 13.63
C GLU A 186 -21.95 12.44 15.12
N GLY A 187 -23.24 12.61 15.48
CA GLY A 187 -23.76 12.42 16.84
C GLY A 187 -24.06 10.97 17.23
N LYS A 188 -23.75 9.98 16.39
CA LYS A 188 -23.94 8.56 16.73
C LYS A 188 -22.94 8.08 17.77
N LYS A 189 -23.25 6.96 18.45
CA LYS A 189 -22.45 6.48 19.59
C LYS A 189 -21.16 5.82 19.15
N THR A 190 -21.24 4.82 18.27
CA THR A 190 -20.07 4.06 17.84
C THR A 190 -19.41 4.69 16.61
N HIS A 191 -18.12 4.44 16.42
CA HIS A 191 -17.37 4.90 15.24
C HIS A 191 -17.99 4.40 13.93
N SER A 192 -18.39 3.14 13.89
CA SER A 192 -19.09 2.51 12.75
C SER A 192 -20.44 3.16 12.43
N GLN A 193 -21.20 3.58 13.44
CA GLN A 193 -22.47 4.30 13.22
C GLN A 193 -22.25 5.73 12.73
N LYS A 194 -21.15 6.39 13.14
CA LYS A 194 -20.79 7.73 12.63
C LYS A 194 -20.38 7.70 11.16
N ARG A 195 -19.87 6.55 10.69
CA ARG A 195 -19.37 6.32 9.33
C ARG A 195 -20.06 5.13 8.67
N PRO A 196 -21.39 5.20 8.43
CA PRO A 196 -22.14 4.08 7.90
C PRO A 196 -21.70 3.75 6.46
N LYS A 197 -21.91 2.52 6.01
CA LYS A 197 -21.37 2.06 4.70
C LYS A 197 -21.91 2.83 3.51
N GLU A 198 -23.11 3.38 3.65
CA GLU A 198 -23.76 4.24 2.66
C GLU A 198 -22.91 5.46 2.31
N ALA A 199 -22.07 5.95 3.24
CA ALA A 199 -21.14 7.05 2.97
C ALA A 199 -20.09 6.64 1.94
N GLY A 200 -19.43 5.49 2.13
CA GLY A 200 -18.45 4.93 1.19
C GLY A 200 -19.08 4.61 -0.17
N ILE A 201 -20.22 3.91 -0.16
CA ILE A 201 -20.97 3.55 -1.37
C ILE A 201 -21.37 4.79 -2.19
N THR A 202 -21.87 5.84 -1.53
CA THR A 202 -22.28 7.07 -2.21
C THR A 202 -21.09 7.86 -2.74
N GLY A 203 -20.03 7.99 -1.93
CA GLY A 203 -18.80 8.65 -2.36
C GLY A 203 -18.14 7.95 -3.54
N ALA A 204 -18.02 6.62 -3.49
CA ALA A 204 -17.48 5.82 -4.58
C ALA A 204 -18.27 6.01 -5.88
N ARG A 205 -19.61 5.96 -5.80
CA ARG A 205 -20.50 6.21 -6.94
C ARG A 205 -20.26 7.59 -7.55
N LYS A 206 -20.19 8.63 -6.73
CA LYS A 206 -20.00 10.00 -7.19
C LYS A 206 -18.63 10.22 -7.82
N VAL A 207 -17.57 9.65 -7.24
CA VAL A 207 -16.23 9.67 -7.84
C VAL A 207 -16.24 9.01 -9.21
N CYS A 208 -16.82 7.81 -9.33
CA CYS A 208 -16.91 7.09 -10.60
C CYS A 208 -17.72 7.85 -11.66
N GLU A 209 -18.88 8.41 -11.29
CA GLU A 209 -19.73 9.22 -12.18
C GLU A 209 -18.95 10.43 -12.73
N ILE A 210 -18.27 11.17 -11.86
CA ILE A 210 -17.54 12.39 -12.22
C ILE A 210 -16.30 12.04 -13.05
N ALA A 211 -15.52 11.04 -12.64
CA ALA A 211 -14.33 10.62 -13.38
C ALA A 211 -14.67 10.14 -14.79
N THR A 212 -15.75 9.36 -14.93
CA THR A 212 -16.25 8.89 -16.23
C THR A 212 -16.71 10.06 -17.10
N LYS A 213 -17.48 11.01 -16.54
CA LYS A 213 -17.95 12.20 -17.26
C LYS A 213 -16.81 13.07 -17.77
N LEU A 214 -15.72 13.19 -16.99
CA LEU A 214 -14.56 14.01 -17.35
C LEU A 214 -13.53 13.26 -18.21
N GLY A 215 -13.63 11.95 -18.34
CA GLY A 215 -12.59 11.13 -18.98
C GLY A 215 -11.28 11.03 -18.18
N THR A 216 -11.29 11.48 -16.92
CA THR A 216 -10.13 11.46 -16.00
C THR A 216 -9.99 10.11 -15.31
N ARG A 217 -8.83 9.85 -14.68
CA ARG A 217 -8.59 8.61 -13.92
C ARG A 217 -8.70 8.83 -12.42
N ALA A 218 -9.41 7.94 -11.75
CA ALA A 218 -9.50 7.92 -10.30
C ALA A 218 -9.12 6.54 -9.74
N HIS A 219 -8.57 6.52 -8.55
CA HIS A 219 -8.31 5.32 -7.77
C HIS A 219 -9.01 5.47 -6.43
N ILE A 220 -9.99 4.63 -6.14
CA ILE A 220 -10.73 4.68 -4.88
C ILE A 220 -9.92 3.98 -3.81
N SER A 221 -9.43 4.75 -2.85
CA SER A 221 -8.65 4.22 -1.75
C SER A 221 -9.50 3.34 -0.84
N HIS A 222 -8.86 2.30 -0.30
CA HIS A 222 -9.28 1.47 0.83
C HIS A 222 -10.81 1.18 0.90
N ILE A 223 -11.39 0.64 -0.17
CA ILE A 223 -12.81 0.27 -0.19
C ILE A 223 -13.10 -0.77 0.89
N SER A 224 -14.28 -0.63 1.50
CA SER A 224 -14.66 -1.38 2.70
C SER A 224 -15.84 -2.34 2.46
N THR A 225 -16.52 -2.25 1.32
CA THR A 225 -17.66 -3.11 0.98
C THR A 225 -17.63 -3.65 -0.45
N SER A 226 -18.40 -4.73 -0.69
CA SER A 226 -18.58 -5.29 -2.03
C SER A 226 -19.32 -4.36 -2.98
N GLU A 227 -20.25 -3.56 -2.48
CA GLU A 227 -21.01 -2.60 -3.29
C GLU A 227 -20.09 -1.50 -3.86
N GLU A 228 -19.10 -1.05 -3.09
CA GLU A 228 -18.05 -0.14 -3.58
C GLU A 228 -17.24 -0.81 -4.71
N ALA A 229 -16.85 -2.09 -4.53
CA ALA A 229 -16.14 -2.85 -5.57
C ALA A 229 -16.97 -3.00 -6.86
N ASP A 230 -18.27 -3.26 -6.74
CA ASP A 230 -19.18 -3.37 -7.90
C ASP A 230 -19.30 -2.06 -8.67
N ILE A 231 -19.40 -0.94 -7.94
CA ILE A 231 -19.45 0.41 -8.52
C ILE A 231 -18.17 0.71 -9.30
N VAL A 232 -17.01 0.47 -8.68
CA VAL A 232 -15.70 0.73 -9.31
C VAL A 232 -15.54 -0.15 -10.54
N ARG A 233 -15.86 -1.44 -10.44
CA ARG A 233 -15.71 -2.40 -11.54
C ARG A 233 -16.55 -2.05 -12.76
N ALA A 234 -17.68 -1.36 -12.57
CA ALA A 234 -18.52 -0.88 -13.66
C ALA A 234 -17.94 0.36 -14.38
N SER A 235 -16.95 1.05 -13.81
CA SER A 235 -16.30 2.21 -14.42
C SER A 235 -15.02 1.82 -15.16
N LYS A 236 -14.86 2.31 -16.40
CA LYS A 236 -13.61 2.16 -17.16
C LYS A 236 -12.50 3.13 -16.75
N ASN A 237 -12.86 4.14 -15.94
CA ASN A 237 -11.99 5.24 -15.54
C ASN A 237 -11.45 5.09 -14.11
N CYS A 238 -11.97 4.10 -13.37
CA CYS A 238 -11.67 3.94 -11.96
C CYS A 238 -11.06 2.59 -11.66
N SER A 239 -10.16 2.57 -10.69
CA SER A 239 -9.67 1.38 -10.01
C SER A 239 -9.87 1.52 -8.51
N CYS A 240 -9.61 0.47 -7.75
CA CYS A 240 -9.66 0.51 -6.29
C CYS A 240 -8.61 -0.36 -5.62
N GLU A 241 -8.35 -0.03 -4.36
CA GLU A 241 -7.64 -0.88 -3.42
C GLU A 241 -8.56 -1.22 -2.24
N THR A 242 -8.31 -2.34 -1.58
CA THR A 242 -8.78 -2.57 -0.22
C THR A 242 -7.58 -2.76 0.72
N ALA A 243 -7.84 -2.88 2.02
CA ALA A 243 -6.81 -3.06 3.03
C ALA A 243 -7.04 -4.32 3.86
N PRO A 244 -5.97 -4.93 4.43
CA PRO A 244 -6.08 -6.16 5.20
C PRO A 244 -7.09 -6.07 6.34
N HIS A 245 -7.17 -4.94 7.04
CA HIS A 245 -8.13 -4.79 8.14
C HIS A 245 -9.60 -4.86 7.68
N TYR A 246 -9.94 -4.52 6.43
CA TYR A 246 -11.30 -4.74 5.89
C TYR A 246 -11.54 -6.18 5.42
N LEU A 247 -10.49 -6.94 5.18
CA LEU A 247 -10.58 -8.36 4.82
C LEU A 247 -10.60 -9.23 6.08
N PHE A 248 -9.83 -8.91 7.10
CA PHE A 248 -9.60 -9.80 8.23
C PHE A 248 -10.35 -9.40 9.50
N LEU A 249 -10.69 -8.13 9.67
CA LEU A 249 -11.41 -7.63 10.85
C LEU A 249 -12.83 -7.21 10.47
N SER A 250 -13.74 -7.33 11.41
CA SER A 250 -15.10 -6.78 11.33
C SER A 250 -15.47 -6.10 12.64
N SER A 251 -16.66 -5.52 12.72
CA SER A 251 -17.22 -4.97 13.96
C SER A 251 -17.32 -6.01 15.09
N LYS A 252 -17.16 -7.31 14.81
CA LYS A 252 -17.07 -8.35 15.86
C LYS A 252 -15.77 -8.26 16.67
N ASN A 253 -14.71 -7.69 16.10
CA ASN A 253 -13.40 -7.57 16.74
C ASN A 253 -13.28 -6.35 17.67
N GLU A 254 -14.29 -5.49 17.78
CA GLU A 254 -14.25 -4.27 18.63
C GLU A 254 -13.84 -4.58 20.08
N LYS A 255 -14.31 -5.71 20.64
CA LYS A 255 -13.92 -6.14 22.00
C LYS A 255 -12.45 -6.55 22.11
N GLU A 256 -11.93 -7.26 21.12
CA GLU A 256 -10.53 -7.73 21.08
C GLU A 256 -9.58 -6.55 20.89
N LEU A 257 -10.00 -5.56 20.12
CA LEU A 257 -9.26 -4.32 19.85
C LEU A 257 -9.30 -3.34 21.03
N LYS A 258 -10.09 -3.60 22.08
CA LYS A 258 -10.08 -2.84 23.35
C LYS A 258 -10.13 -1.31 23.16
N GLY A 259 -11.02 -0.82 22.30
CA GLY A 259 -11.17 0.62 22.01
C GLY A 259 -10.16 1.18 21.00
N MET A 260 -9.36 0.34 20.35
CA MET A 260 -8.42 0.72 19.29
C MET A 260 -8.96 0.43 17.88
N ASP A 261 -10.26 0.18 17.74
CA ASP A 261 -10.93 -0.25 16.50
C ASP A 261 -11.18 0.86 15.46
N ALA A 262 -10.98 2.13 15.84
CA ALA A 262 -11.25 3.25 14.94
C ALA A 262 -10.35 3.22 13.68
N VAL A 263 -10.96 3.24 12.51
CA VAL A 263 -10.33 3.37 11.18
C VAL A 263 -11.35 4.01 10.22
N ASN A 264 -10.90 4.66 9.15
CA ASN A 264 -11.78 5.38 8.21
C ASN A 264 -11.51 4.91 6.77
N PRO A 265 -12.47 4.29 6.06
CA PRO A 265 -13.82 3.94 6.49
C PRO A 265 -13.88 3.01 7.72
N ALA A 266 -15.00 2.99 8.45
CA ALA A 266 -15.10 2.13 9.62
C ALA A 266 -15.13 0.64 9.27
N LEU A 267 -14.65 -0.22 10.18
CA LEU A 267 -14.82 -1.67 10.06
C LEU A 267 -16.30 -2.02 9.85
N ARG A 268 -16.55 -2.97 8.96
CA ARG A 268 -17.91 -3.37 8.54
C ARG A 268 -18.39 -4.59 9.30
N SER A 269 -19.65 -4.95 9.08
CA SER A 269 -20.20 -6.17 9.67
C SER A 269 -19.49 -7.40 9.11
N GLU A 270 -19.56 -8.52 9.83
CA GLU A 270 -18.99 -9.79 9.35
C GLU A 270 -19.55 -10.23 7.98
N PRO A 271 -20.87 -10.12 7.69
CA PRO A 271 -21.38 -10.34 6.35
C PRO A 271 -20.75 -9.45 5.27
N ASP A 272 -20.56 -8.16 5.56
CA ASP A 272 -19.92 -7.23 4.61
C ASP A 272 -18.45 -7.62 4.37
N ARG A 273 -17.70 -7.98 5.43
CA ARG A 273 -16.32 -8.47 5.36
C ARG A 273 -16.21 -9.69 4.45
N LEU A 274 -17.10 -10.65 4.61
CA LEU A 274 -17.15 -11.87 3.78
C LEU A 274 -17.55 -11.56 2.33
N ALA A 275 -18.43 -10.58 2.09
CA ALA A 275 -18.79 -10.14 0.75
C ALA A 275 -17.62 -9.41 0.04
N LEU A 276 -16.84 -8.62 0.78
CA LEU A 276 -15.61 -8.00 0.27
C LEU A 276 -14.57 -9.05 -0.12
N TRP A 277 -14.40 -10.11 0.68
CA TRP A 277 -13.55 -11.26 0.32
C TRP A 277 -13.94 -11.89 -1.01
N LYS A 278 -15.25 -12.10 -1.25
CA LYS A 278 -15.74 -12.61 -2.54
C LYS A 278 -15.42 -11.66 -3.70
N SER A 279 -15.44 -10.35 -3.43
CA SER A 279 -15.09 -9.32 -4.43
C SER A 279 -13.61 -9.37 -4.78
N LEU A 280 -12.74 -9.57 -3.79
CA LEU A 280 -11.32 -9.81 -4.01
C LEU A 280 -11.08 -11.08 -4.85
N GLN A 281 -11.67 -12.21 -4.44
CA GLN A 281 -11.49 -13.50 -5.11
C GLN A 281 -12.02 -13.53 -6.54
N SER A 282 -13.05 -12.73 -6.84
CA SER A 282 -13.61 -12.59 -8.18
C SER A 282 -12.88 -11.55 -9.05
N GLY A 283 -11.80 -10.93 -8.55
CA GLY A 283 -10.98 -9.99 -9.30
C GLY A 283 -11.63 -8.62 -9.52
N LYS A 284 -12.55 -8.20 -8.65
CA LYS A 284 -13.15 -6.86 -8.69
C LYS A 284 -12.29 -5.77 -8.05
N ILE A 285 -11.28 -6.16 -7.27
CA ILE A 285 -10.37 -5.26 -6.55
C ILE A 285 -9.02 -5.28 -7.26
N ASP A 286 -8.47 -4.11 -7.58
CA ASP A 286 -7.28 -4.03 -8.42
C ASP A 286 -5.98 -4.27 -7.64
N CYS A 287 -5.91 -3.85 -6.37
CA CYS A 287 -4.76 -4.11 -5.51
C CYS A 287 -5.11 -4.12 -4.01
N ILE A 288 -4.16 -4.50 -3.17
CA ILE A 288 -4.27 -4.39 -1.71
C ILE A 288 -3.15 -3.47 -1.22
N ALA A 289 -3.51 -2.44 -0.46
CA ALA A 289 -2.58 -1.54 0.21
C ALA A 289 -2.86 -1.57 1.72
N SER A 290 -1.85 -1.32 2.55
CA SER A 290 -2.04 -1.56 3.98
C SER A 290 -2.86 -0.49 4.67
N ASP A 291 -2.86 0.72 4.09
CA ASP A 291 -3.28 1.94 4.76
C ASP A 291 -2.59 2.02 6.15
N HIS A 292 -1.28 1.76 6.15
CA HIS A 292 -0.47 1.76 7.36
C HIS A 292 -0.48 3.16 7.96
N ALA A 293 -1.26 3.31 9.03
CA ALA A 293 -1.61 4.55 9.68
C ALA A 293 -1.41 4.44 11.20
N PRO A 294 -0.16 4.25 11.66
CA PRO A 294 0.15 4.05 13.08
C PRO A 294 -0.20 5.29 13.91
N HIS A 295 -0.60 5.00 15.15
CA HIS A 295 -0.93 5.93 16.21
C HIS A 295 -0.41 5.37 17.53
N LEU A 296 -0.13 6.25 18.49
CA LEU A 296 0.20 5.78 19.83
C LEU A 296 -1.03 5.11 20.47
N PRO A 297 -0.86 4.06 21.29
CA PRO A 297 -2.00 3.40 21.95
C PRO A 297 -2.92 4.37 22.71
N LYS A 298 -2.35 5.40 23.36
CA LYS A 298 -3.12 6.45 24.04
C LYS A 298 -4.03 7.21 23.08
N GLU A 299 -3.52 7.63 21.92
CA GLU A 299 -4.32 8.34 20.91
C GLU A 299 -5.43 7.45 20.33
N LYS A 300 -5.17 6.15 20.21
CA LYS A 300 -6.18 5.17 19.80
C LYS A 300 -7.34 5.11 20.79
N GLN A 301 -7.05 5.08 22.09
CA GLN A 301 -8.06 5.15 23.15
C GLN A 301 -8.87 6.46 23.13
N GLU A 302 -8.29 7.54 22.59
CA GLU A 302 -8.94 8.83 22.38
C GLU A 302 -9.70 8.91 21.04
N GLY A 303 -9.71 7.82 20.25
CA GLY A 303 -10.48 7.70 19.01
C GLY A 303 -9.71 8.00 17.72
N ALA A 304 -8.37 8.05 17.76
CA ALA A 304 -7.58 8.21 16.54
C ALA A 304 -7.80 7.05 15.54
N ALA A 305 -8.08 7.39 14.28
CA ALA A 305 -8.41 6.43 13.25
C ALA A 305 -7.17 5.99 12.45
N GLY A 306 -6.95 4.68 12.34
CA GLY A 306 -5.83 4.10 11.59
C GLY A 306 -5.20 2.88 12.28
N PHE A 307 -4.60 2.01 11.48
CA PHE A 307 -3.92 0.79 11.94
C PHE A 307 -2.49 0.70 11.40
N PRO A 308 -1.50 0.25 12.18
CA PRO A 308 -0.27 -0.27 11.59
C PRO A 308 -0.60 -1.57 10.82
N GLY A 309 -0.18 -1.66 9.54
CA GLY A 309 -0.49 -2.82 8.70
C GLY A 309 0.60 -3.32 7.75
N VAL A 310 1.52 -2.46 7.29
CA VAL A 310 2.48 -2.78 6.20
C VAL A 310 3.28 -4.07 6.43
N GLU A 311 3.76 -4.29 7.66
CA GLU A 311 4.58 -5.46 8.00
C GLU A 311 3.81 -6.79 7.97
N HIS A 312 2.52 -6.76 8.30
CA HIS A 312 1.70 -7.97 8.47
C HIS A 312 0.82 -8.28 7.26
N GLN A 313 0.70 -7.36 6.29
CA GLN A 313 -0.14 -7.55 5.12
C GLN A 313 0.21 -8.81 4.33
N LEU A 314 1.46 -8.93 3.85
CA LEU A 314 1.87 -10.08 3.05
C LEU A 314 1.78 -11.40 3.84
N PRO A 315 2.26 -11.51 5.10
CA PRO A 315 2.04 -12.71 5.91
C PRO A 315 0.57 -13.14 6.04
N LEU A 316 -0.36 -12.20 6.24
CA LEU A 316 -1.79 -12.50 6.27
C LEU A 316 -2.28 -13.08 4.94
N LEU A 317 -1.81 -12.55 3.80
CA LEU A 317 -2.16 -13.06 2.47
C LEU A 317 -1.54 -14.44 2.19
N LEU A 318 -0.28 -14.68 2.58
CA LEU A 318 0.37 -15.99 2.47
C LEU A 318 -0.34 -17.05 3.32
N ASN A 319 -0.89 -16.66 4.48
CA ASN A 319 -1.72 -17.52 5.28
C ASN A 319 -3.00 -17.95 4.55
N GLU A 320 -3.61 -17.04 3.79
CA GLU A 320 -4.77 -17.36 2.96
C GLU A 320 -4.42 -18.20 1.73
N VAL A 321 -3.17 -18.12 1.24
CA VAL A 321 -2.63 -19.08 0.26
C VAL A 321 -2.55 -20.49 0.85
N ASN A 322 -2.03 -20.62 2.08
CA ASN A 322 -2.01 -21.91 2.79
C ASN A 322 -3.41 -22.50 3.02
N LYS A 323 -4.41 -21.65 3.24
CA LYS A 323 -5.82 -22.04 3.36
C LYS A 323 -6.53 -22.27 2.02
N LYS A 324 -5.84 -22.07 0.88
CA LYS A 324 -6.37 -22.19 -0.49
C LYS A 324 -7.47 -21.17 -0.82
N ASN A 325 -7.55 -20.07 -0.09
CA ASN A 325 -8.47 -18.96 -0.38
C ASN A 325 -7.91 -17.98 -1.42
N LEU A 326 -6.58 -17.98 -1.60
CA LEU A 326 -5.85 -17.26 -2.63
C LEU A 326 -4.78 -18.16 -3.24
N THR A 327 -4.31 -17.83 -4.43
CA THR A 327 -3.08 -18.40 -5.00
C THR A 327 -1.91 -17.42 -4.87
N LEU A 328 -0.67 -17.89 -4.99
CA LEU A 328 0.49 -16.99 -4.99
C LEU A 328 0.44 -15.99 -6.14
N GLU A 329 -0.07 -16.39 -7.30
CA GLU A 329 -0.24 -15.53 -8.48
C GLU A 329 -1.19 -14.37 -8.20
N GLN A 330 -2.28 -14.63 -7.46
CA GLN A 330 -3.20 -13.58 -7.01
C GLN A 330 -2.50 -12.64 -6.04
N VAL A 331 -1.74 -13.16 -5.07
CA VAL A 331 -0.97 -12.33 -4.12
C VAL A 331 0.04 -11.43 -4.86
N VAL A 332 0.84 -12.00 -5.77
CA VAL A 332 1.81 -11.23 -6.58
C VAL A 332 1.11 -10.19 -7.46
N SER A 333 -0.04 -10.52 -8.04
CA SER A 333 -0.82 -9.57 -8.83
C SER A 333 -1.32 -8.40 -7.98
N LEU A 334 -1.92 -8.69 -6.83
CA LEU A 334 -2.54 -7.70 -5.95
C LEU A 334 -1.54 -6.81 -5.21
N THR A 335 -0.33 -7.30 -4.95
CA THR A 335 0.68 -6.60 -4.12
C THR A 335 1.89 -6.09 -4.89
N SER A 336 2.14 -6.56 -6.11
CA SER A 336 3.33 -6.15 -6.89
C SER A 336 2.96 -5.67 -8.29
N LEU A 337 2.38 -6.53 -9.14
CA LEU A 337 2.18 -6.20 -10.55
C LEU A 337 1.13 -5.12 -10.76
N ASN A 338 -0.04 -5.24 -10.14
CA ASN A 338 -1.13 -4.29 -10.33
C ASN A 338 -0.79 -2.91 -9.72
N PRO A 339 -0.27 -2.79 -8.49
CA PRO A 339 0.27 -1.54 -7.98
C PRO A 339 1.29 -0.88 -8.92
N SER A 340 2.24 -1.65 -9.43
CA SER A 340 3.26 -1.16 -10.37
C SER A 340 2.63 -0.58 -11.64
N LYS A 341 1.67 -1.28 -12.24
CA LYS A 341 0.96 -0.83 -13.44
C LYS A 341 0.10 0.41 -13.18
N LEU A 342 -0.72 0.36 -12.12
CA LEU A 342 -1.62 1.45 -11.74
C LEU A 342 -0.83 2.73 -11.54
N PHE A 343 0.26 2.66 -10.78
CA PHE A 343 1.08 3.82 -10.42
C PHE A 343 2.32 3.98 -11.31
N GLY A 344 2.37 3.39 -12.51
CA GLY A 344 3.45 3.64 -13.48
C GLY A 344 4.87 3.41 -12.97
N LEU A 345 5.06 2.49 -12.02
CA LEU A 345 6.37 2.12 -11.46
C LEU A 345 7.03 1.08 -12.36
N ARG A 346 7.35 1.48 -13.60
CA ARG A 346 7.72 0.58 -14.71
C ARG A 346 8.88 -0.36 -14.40
N GLU A 347 9.79 0.01 -13.51
CA GLU A 347 10.94 -0.81 -13.12
C GLU A 347 10.62 -1.79 -11.98
N LYS A 348 9.43 -1.70 -11.37
CA LYS A 348 9.01 -2.52 -10.22
C LYS A 348 7.95 -3.55 -10.59
N GLY A 349 7.63 -4.42 -9.63
CA GLY A 349 6.40 -5.23 -9.61
C GLY A 349 6.44 -6.54 -10.39
N ASP A 350 7.59 -6.92 -10.95
CA ASP A 350 7.80 -8.20 -11.63
C ASP A 350 9.29 -8.57 -11.65
N LEU A 351 9.62 -9.83 -11.92
CA LEU A 351 10.99 -10.37 -11.99
C LEU A 351 11.40 -10.69 -13.42
N THR A 352 11.11 -9.75 -14.32
CA THR A 352 11.43 -9.84 -15.75
C THR A 352 12.62 -8.95 -16.11
N PHE A 353 13.24 -9.21 -17.27
CA PHE A 353 14.39 -8.46 -17.76
C PHE A 353 14.17 -6.94 -17.72
N GLY A 354 15.16 -6.20 -17.20
CA GLY A 354 15.13 -4.74 -17.12
C GLY A 354 14.34 -4.17 -15.92
N LYS A 355 13.70 -5.02 -15.12
CA LYS A 355 13.11 -4.62 -13.82
C LYS A 355 14.20 -4.50 -12.77
N HIS A 356 13.97 -3.74 -11.70
CA HIS A 356 14.80 -3.79 -10.51
C HIS A 356 14.78 -5.21 -9.93
N ALA A 357 15.94 -5.63 -9.42
CA ALA A 357 16.13 -6.90 -8.72
C ALA A 357 15.54 -6.83 -7.30
N ASP A 358 14.23 -6.62 -7.23
CA ASP A 358 13.44 -6.49 -6.01
C ASP A 358 12.62 -7.75 -5.78
N PHE A 359 12.98 -8.56 -4.79
CA PHE A 359 12.27 -9.80 -4.51
C PHE A 359 12.27 -10.15 -3.02
N THR A 360 11.27 -10.92 -2.65
CA THR A 360 11.07 -11.40 -1.29
C THR A 360 11.19 -12.92 -1.31
N VAL A 361 12.04 -13.46 -0.44
CA VAL A 361 12.15 -14.89 -0.18
C VAL A 361 11.16 -15.26 0.92
N ILE A 362 10.29 -16.23 0.66
CA ILE A 362 9.23 -16.65 1.57
C ILE A 362 9.35 -18.13 1.93
N ASP A 363 8.92 -18.48 3.16
CA ASP A 363 8.64 -19.86 3.55
C ASP A 363 7.14 -20.02 3.79
N LEU A 364 6.45 -20.73 2.90
CA LEU A 364 5.01 -21.03 3.02
C LEU A 364 4.70 -22.05 4.12
N ARG A 365 5.68 -22.76 4.67
CA ARG A 365 5.47 -23.82 5.65
C ARG A 365 5.64 -23.35 7.08
N GLU A 366 6.42 -22.29 7.30
CA GLU A 366 6.68 -21.75 8.62
C GLU A 366 5.39 -21.18 9.23
N GLU A 367 5.05 -21.66 10.42
CA GLU A 367 3.96 -21.14 11.24
C GLU A 367 4.56 -20.31 12.38
N TRP A 368 3.97 -19.15 12.61
CA TRP A 368 4.43 -18.21 13.62
C TRP A 368 3.27 -17.36 14.13
N LYS A 369 3.50 -16.64 15.23
CA LYS A 369 2.49 -15.80 15.87
C LYS A 369 2.86 -14.34 15.67
N ILE A 370 1.91 -13.54 15.19
CA ILE A 370 2.10 -12.10 15.07
C ILE A 370 2.18 -11.50 16.46
N THR A 371 3.25 -10.73 16.73
CA THR A 371 3.42 -9.98 17.98
C THR A 371 3.94 -8.58 17.69
N ALA A 372 3.44 -7.59 18.42
CA ALA A 372 3.89 -6.21 18.31
C ALA A 372 5.36 -6.00 18.69
N ASP A 373 5.90 -6.86 19.55
CA ASP A 373 7.28 -6.77 20.04
C ASP A 373 8.30 -7.02 18.92
N GLU A 374 8.00 -7.98 18.03
CA GLU A 374 8.84 -8.31 16.87
C GLU A 374 8.73 -7.26 15.75
N SER A 375 7.65 -6.47 15.72
CA SER A 375 7.38 -5.49 14.67
C SER A 375 8.42 -4.37 14.63
N LYS A 376 8.81 -3.98 13.41
CA LYS A 376 9.69 -2.83 13.15
C LYS A 376 8.93 -1.49 13.18
N SER A 377 7.60 -1.52 13.15
CA SER A 377 6.78 -0.32 13.32
C SER A 377 6.98 0.28 14.71
N LYS A 378 7.08 1.60 14.78
CA LYS A 378 7.43 2.33 16.00
C LYS A 378 6.32 2.38 17.04
N CYS A 379 5.06 2.22 16.64
CA CYS A 379 3.93 2.33 17.57
C CYS A 379 3.78 1.14 18.51
N LYS A 380 4.49 0.02 18.26
CA LYS A 380 4.54 -1.17 19.13
C LYS A 380 3.17 -1.72 19.53
N TRP A 381 2.27 -1.79 18.56
CA TRP A 381 1.02 -2.54 18.64
C TRP A 381 0.59 -2.97 17.24
N THR A 382 -0.29 -3.96 17.14
CA THR A 382 -0.87 -4.44 15.88
C THR A 382 -2.31 -4.90 16.12
N PRO A 383 -3.25 -4.71 15.18
CA PRO A 383 -4.61 -5.22 15.34
C PRO A 383 -4.67 -6.76 15.19
N TYR A 384 -3.58 -7.40 14.80
CA TYR A 384 -3.47 -8.85 14.61
C TYR A 384 -2.71 -9.53 15.75
N GLU A 385 -2.63 -8.88 16.91
CA GLU A 385 -1.85 -9.36 18.06
C GLU A 385 -2.26 -10.78 18.43
N GLY A 386 -1.27 -11.67 18.43
CA GLY A 386 -1.39 -13.05 18.82
C GLY A 386 -2.04 -13.99 17.81
N TRP A 387 -2.28 -13.55 16.57
CA TRP A 387 -2.79 -14.43 15.52
C TRP A 387 -1.71 -15.41 15.04
N SER A 388 -2.04 -16.70 14.98
CA SER A 388 -1.20 -17.71 14.32
C SER A 388 -1.39 -17.63 12.81
N VAL A 389 -0.29 -17.47 12.08
CA VAL A 389 -0.27 -17.38 10.61
C VAL A 389 0.77 -18.33 10.04
N LYS A 390 0.51 -18.84 8.84
CA LYS A 390 1.41 -19.73 8.12
C LYS A 390 1.87 -19.10 6.81
N GLY A 391 3.18 -18.99 6.63
CA GLY A 391 3.78 -18.16 5.59
C GLY A 391 4.56 -17.01 6.23
N ARG A 392 5.88 -17.00 6.04
CA ARG A 392 6.77 -15.97 6.60
C ARG A 392 7.70 -15.39 5.55
N VAL A 393 7.94 -14.09 5.66
CA VAL A 393 9.02 -13.41 4.93
C VAL A 393 10.34 -13.78 5.60
N LYS A 394 11.28 -14.31 4.83
CA LYS A 394 12.59 -14.77 5.33
C LYS A 394 13.69 -13.79 4.98
N LYS A 395 13.71 -13.30 3.73
CA LYS A 395 14.71 -12.38 3.22
C LYS A 395 14.07 -11.40 2.24
N VAL A 396 14.61 -10.19 2.15
CA VAL A 396 14.23 -9.21 1.12
C VAL A 396 15.47 -8.70 0.42
N PHE A 397 15.40 -8.67 -0.90
CA PHE A 397 16.39 -8.06 -1.76
C PHE A 397 15.81 -6.81 -2.40
N LEU A 398 16.56 -5.71 -2.35
CA LEU A 398 16.23 -4.44 -2.97
C LEU A 398 17.35 -4.07 -3.93
N ARG A 399 17.02 -3.98 -5.23
CA ARG A 399 17.99 -3.77 -6.32
C ARG A 399 19.19 -4.71 -6.20
N GLY A 400 18.93 -5.98 -5.94
CA GLY A 400 19.95 -7.02 -5.84
C GLY A 400 20.77 -7.03 -4.55
N GLU A 401 20.52 -6.12 -3.60
CA GLU A 401 21.18 -6.13 -2.29
C GLU A 401 20.27 -6.81 -1.26
N LEU A 402 20.83 -7.70 -0.44
CA LEU A 402 20.12 -8.27 0.71
C LEU A 402 19.93 -7.18 1.77
N VAL A 403 18.69 -6.76 1.99
CA VAL A 403 18.34 -5.63 2.88
C VAL A 403 17.59 -6.04 4.14
N PHE A 404 17.08 -7.27 4.18
CA PHE A 404 16.46 -7.88 5.36
C PHE A 404 16.77 -9.38 5.38
N ASP A 405 17.14 -9.92 6.53
CA ASP A 405 17.38 -11.35 6.74
C ASP A 405 16.88 -11.79 8.12
N GLU A 406 15.94 -12.73 8.15
CA GLU A 406 15.40 -13.41 9.34
C GLU A 406 15.10 -12.50 10.56
N GLY A 407 14.48 -11.35 10.31
CA GLY A 407 14.07 -10.41 11.37
C GLY A 407 15.03 -9.24 11.57
N GLU A 408 16.17 -9.22 10.90
CA GLU A 408 17.15 -8.13 10.96
C GLU A 408 17.07 -7.24 9.71
N ILE A 409 17.09 -5.93 9.93
CA ILE A 409 17.20 -4.92 8.86
C ILE A 409 18.68 -4.67 8.61
N LEU A 410 19.13 -4.98 7.40
CA LEU A 410 20.52 -4.83 6.97
C LEU A 410 20.75 -3.54 6.17
N ALA A 411 19.67 -2.97 5.62
CA ALA A 411 19.73 -1.70 4.91
C ALA A 411 20.13 -0.54 5.83
N SER A 412 21.02 0.31 5.32
CA SER A 412 21.40 1.57 5.98
C SER A 412 20.35 2.66 5.76
N ASN A 413 20.17 3.56 6.72
CA ASN A 413 19.28 4.70 6.57
C ASN A 413 19.64 5.52 5.32
N GLY A 414 18.62 5.88 4.52
CA GLY A 414 18.79 6.62 3.27
C GLY A 414 19.25 5.77 2.08
N SER A 415 19.30 4.44 2.21
CA SER A 415 19.56 3.54 1.08
C SER A 415 18.39 3.44 0.10
N GLY A 416 17.17 3.79 0.54
CA GLY A 416 15.99 3.91 -0.29
C GLY A 416 16.13 5.01 -1.34
N LYS A 417 15.59 4.79 -2.53
CA LYS A 417 15.58 5.75 -3.64
C LYS A 417 14.17 6.23 -3.92
N GLU A 418 14.04 7.52 -4.22
CA GLU A 418 12.78 8.06 -4.74
C GLU A 418 12.50 7.49 -6.13
N LEU A 419 11.30 6.96 -6.31
CA LEU A 419 10.82 6.44 -7.59
C LEU A 419 10.20 7.57 -8.41
N SER A 420 10.80 7.85 -9.55
CA SER A 420 10.23 8.70 -10.59
C SER A 420 9.23 7.91 -11.44
N ARG A 421 8.02 8.46 -11.65
CA ARG A 421 7.05 7.90 -12.60
C ARG A 421 7.37 8.43 -14.00
N ASN A 422 7.73 7.55 -14.92
CA ASN A 422 7.82 7.87 -16.35
C ASN A 422 6.40 7.78 -16.96
N ASN A 423 6.07 8.71 -17.87
CA ASN A 423 4.73 8.92 -18.45
C ASN A 423 3.98 7.61 -18.71
N LEU A 424 2.74 7.50 -18.23
CA LEU A 424 1.86 6.35 -18.45
C LEU A 424 1.38 6.32 -19.91
N THR A 425 2.28 5.98 -20.85
CA THR A 425 1.85 5.68 -22.22
C THR A 425 1.01 4.39 -22.21
N ARG A 426 -0.21 4.48 -22.74
CA ARG A 426 -1.16 3.37 -22.88
C ARG A 426 -0.46 2.16 -23.51
N SER A 427 -0.48 1.01 -22.84
CA SER A 427 -0.26 -0.31 -23.46
C SER A 427 -1.60 -0.93 -23.80
#